data_AF-A0A416WFQ2-F1
#
_entry.id   AF-A0A416WFQ2-F1
#
_cell.length_a   1.000
_cell.length_b   1.000
_cell.length_c   1.000
_cell.angle_alpha   90.00
_cell.angle_beta   90.00
_cell.angle_gamma   90.00
#
_symmetry.space_group_name_H-M   'P 1'
#
loop_
_entity.id
_entity.type
_entity.pdbx_description
1 polymer ?
#
loop_
_entity_poly.entity_id
_entity_poly.type
_entity_poly.pdbx_seq_one_letter_code
_entity_poly.pdbx_strand_id
1 'polypeptide(L)' 'MNKTEVISRVAEMTGIDPIACTKVLDAFEEVLSKELARKGWKNEIFETVFKIMSNVKNKRNTQQE' A
#
# COMPACT_ATOMS: atom_id res chain seq x y z
N MET A 1 11.24 3.34 5.91
CA MET A 1 10.12 3.05 6.81
C MET A 1 10.20 1.59 7.22
N ASN A 2 10.14 1.32 8.51
CA ASN A 2 10.02 -0.06 8.99
C ASN A 2 8.54 -0.50 8.95
N LYS A 3 8.27 -1.81 8.94
CA LYS A 3 6.90 -2.36 8.82
C LYS A 3 5.99 -1.90 9.98
N THR A 4 6.54 -1.85 11.18
CA THR A 4 5.83 -1.40 12.40
C THR A 4 5.39 0.06 12.30
N GLU A 5 6.22 0.94 11.77
CA GLU A 5 5.98 2.37 11.57
C GLU A 5 4.87 2.58 10.54
N VAL A 6 4.85 1.79 9.47
CA VAL A 6 3.76 1.79 8.48
C VAL A 6 2.45 1.33 9.11
N ILE A 7 2.46 0.24 9.88
CA ILE A 7 1.28 -0.29 10.57
C ILE A 7 0.71 0.75 11.53
N SER A 8 1.55 1.35 12.38
CA SER A 8 1.13 2.38 13.33
C SER A 8 0.53 3.59 12.62
N ARG A 9 1.17 4.07 11.54
CA ARG A 9 0.67 5.21 10.75
C ARG A 9 -0.68 4.90 10.09
N VAL A 10 -0.85 3.70 9.53
CA VAL A 10 -2.10 3.29 8.89
C VAL A 10 -3.21 3.11 9.92
N ALA A 11 -2.91 2.53 11.07
CA ALA A 11 -3.86 2.41 12.18
C ALA A 11 -4.33 3.79 12.68
N GLU A 12 -3.39 4.72 12.91
CA GLU A 12 -3.70 6.11 13.29
C GLU A 12 -4.57 6.82 12.24
N MET A 13 -4.28 6.65 10.95
CA MET A 13 -5.01 7.30 9.87
C MET A 13 -6.41 6.75 9.63
N THR A 14 -6.63 5.46 9.90
CA THR A 14 -7.87 4.76 9.55
C THR A 14 -8.75 4.44 10.76
N GLY A 15 -8.21 4.53 11.97
CA GLY A 15 -8.86 4.06 13.20
C GLY A 15 -9.01 2.53 13.28
N ILE A 16 -8.40 1.80 12.34
CA ILE A 16 -8.43 0.34 12.30
C ILE A 16 -7.39 -0.22 13.27
N ASP A 17 -7.76 -1.29 13.95
CA ASP A 17 -6.88 -1.98 14.89
C ASP A 17 -5.53 -2.40 14.25
N PRO A 18 -4.38 -2.18 14.92
CA PRO A 18 -3.07 -2.51 14.40
C PRO A 18 -2.90 -3.98 13.99
N ILE A 19 -3.57 -4.92 14.65
CA ILE A 19 -3.52 -6.36 14.33
C ILE A 19 -4.24 -6.59 13.00
N ALA A 20 -5.37 -5.93 12.78
CA ALA A 20 -6.06 -5.99 11.49
C ALA A 20 -5.21 -5.35 10.37
N CYS A 21 -4.58 -4.20 10.63
CA CYS A 21 -3.65 -3.55 9.70
C CYS A 21 -2.48 -4.49 9.32
N THR A 22 -1.93 -5.19 10.30
CA THR A 22 -0.85 -6.18 10.08
C THR A 22 -1.30 -7.28 9.14
N LYS A 23 -2.46 -7.89 9.38
CA LYS A 23 -3.01 -8.97 8.54
C LYS A 23 -3.24 -8.53 7.09
N VAL A 24 -3.73 -7.31 6.88
CA VAL A 24 -3.95 -6.76 5.54
C VAL A 24 -2.62 -6.50 4.83
N LEU A 25 -1.64 -5.95 5.54
CA LEU A 25 -0.28 -5.73 5.02
C LEU A 25 0.42 -7.05 4.67
N ASP A 26 0.32 -8.07 5.52
CA ASP A 26 0.88 -9.40 5.26
C ASP A 26 0.25 -10.04 4.02
N ALA A 27 -1.08 -10.01 3.90
CA ALA A 27 -1.78 -10.54 2.73
C ALA A 27 -1.41 -9.77 1.45
N PHE A 28 -1.24 -8.45 1.54
CA PHE A 28 -0.79 -7.63 0.43
C PHE A 28 0.64 -7.99 0.01
N GLU A 29 1.57 -8.11 0.96
CA GLU A 29 2.97 -8.52 0.69
C GLU A 29 3.04 -9.90 0.03
N GLU A 30 2.23 -10.85 0.49
CA GLU A 30 2.18 -12.21 -0.06
C GLU A 30 1.65 -12.23 -1.50
N VAL A 31 0.52 -11.57 -1.75
CA VAL A 31 -0.08 -11.47 -3.10
C VAL A 31 0.86 -10.75 -4.05
N LEU A 32 1.47 -9.64 -3.60
CA LEU A 32 2.42 -8.88 -4.39
C LEU A 32 3.65 -9.75 -4.72
N SER A 33 4.24 -10.42 -3.73
CA SER A 33 5.40 -11.29 -3.93
C SER A 33 5.12 -12.43 -4.92
N LYS A 34 3.94 -13.06 -4.80
CA LYS A 34 3.49 -14.11 -5.73
C LYS A 34 3.32 -13.60 -7.15
N GLU A 35 2.69 -12.44 -7.33
CA GLU A 35 2.52 -11.84 -8.67
C GLU A 35 3.84 -11.39 -9.28
N LEU A 36 4.75 -10.87 -8.47
CA LEU A 36 6.10 -10.48 -8.89
C LEU A 36 6.94 -11.69 -9.32
N ALA A 37 6.89 -12.78 -8.57
CA ALA A 37 7.55 -14.04 -8.92
C ALA A 37 6.95 -14.65 -10.20
N ARG A 38 5.63 -14.53 -10.39
CA ARG A 38 4.92 -15.13 -11.54
C ARG A 38 5.14 -14.39 -12.86
N LYS A 39 5.12 -13.06 -12.85
CA LYS A 39 5.18 -12.25 -14.09
C LYS A 39 6.59 -11.74 -14.41
N GLY A 40 7.54 -11.91 -13.48
CA GLY A 40 8.76 -11.13 -13.44
C GLY A 40 8.41 -9.68 -13.11
N TRP A 41 9.18 -9.04 -12.23
CA TRP A 41 8.96 -7.64 -11.88
C TRP A 41 9.24 -6.75 -13.11
N LYS A 42 8.24 -6.58 -13.98
CA LYS A 42 8.33 -5.75 -15.18
C LYS A 42 7.88 -4.33 -14.86
N ASN A 43 8.49 -3.36 -15.55
CA ASN A 43 8.22 -1.93 -15.37
C ASN A 43 6.72 -1.59 -15.47
N GLU A 44 5.92 -2.34 -16.24
CA GLU A 44 4.45 -2.13 -16.34
C GLU A 44 3.68 -2.33 -15.02
N ILE A 45 4.09 -3.28 -14.17
CA ILE A 45 3.43 -3.49 -12.87
C ILE A 45 3.79 -2.36 -11.92
N PHE A 46 5.06 -1.92 -11.94
CA PHE A 46 5.50 -0.77 -11.16
C PHE A 46 4.76 0.50 -11.57
N GLU A 47 4.69 0.79 -12.88
CA GLU A 47 3.90 1.89 -13.47
C GLU A 47 2.43 1.85 -13.00
N THR A 48 1.81 0.67 -13.00
CA THR A 48 0.42 0.50 -12.57
C THR A 48 0.23 0.80 -11.09
N VAL A 49 1.09 0.25 -10.22
CA VAL A 49 1.04 0.51 -8.77
C VAL A 49 1.35 1.98 -8.48
N PHE A 50 2.33 2.56 -9.15
CA PHE A 50 2.71 3.96 -9.01
C PHE A 50 1.58 4.89 -9.46
N LYS A 51 0.89 4.58 -10.56
CA LYS A 51 -0.28 5.32 -11.05
C LYS A 51 -1.45 5.25 -10.08
N ILE A 52 -1.73 4.08 -9.50
CA ILE A 52 -2.75 3.92 -8.46
C ILE A 52 -2.39 4.76 -7.22
N MET A 53 -1.14 4.68 -6.74
CA MET A 53 -0.69 5.46 -5.60
C MET A 53 -0.69 6.98 -5.88
N SER A 54 -0.34 7.39 -7.09
CA SER A 54 -0.35 8.80 -7.53
C SER A 54 -1.79 9.35 -7.56
N ASN A 55 -2.75 8.55 -8.03
CA ASN A 55 -4.17 8.92 -8.00
C ASN A 55 -4.73 9.00 -6.57
N VAL A 56 -4.28 8.13 -5.66
CA VAL A 56 -4.64 8.19 -4.23
C VAL A 56 -4.00 9.41 -3.55
N LYS A 57 -2.80 9.82 -3.97
CA LYS A 57 -2.12 11.02 -3.46
C LYS A 57 -2.80 12.31 -3.96
N ASN A 58 -3.22 12.36 -5.23
CA ASN A 58 -3.91 13.52 -5.80
C ASN A 58 -5.28 13.77 -5.16
N LYS A 59 -6.04 12.71 -4.80
CA LYS A 59 -7.32 12.86 -4.08
C LYS A 59 -7.20 13.48 -2.69
N ARG A 60 -6.02 13.46 -2.06
CA ARG A 60 -5.79 14.08 -0.75
C ARG A 60 -5.46 15.57 -0.83
N ASN A 61 -5.06 16.08 -2.00
CA ASN A 61 -4.78 17.51 -2.20
C ASN A 61 -6.01 18.31 -2.65
N THR A 62 -7.10 17.67 -3.10
CA THR A 62 -8.30 18.37 -3.59
C THR A 62 -9.38 18.60 -2.51
N GLN A 63 -9.06 18.37 -1.23
CA GLN A 63 -9.94 18.68 -0.10
C GLN A 63 -9.35 19.72 0.87
N GLN A 64 -8.28 20.41 0.47
CA GLN A 64 -7.76 21.58 1.15
C GLN A 64 -7.43 22.65 0.11
N GLU A 65 -8.46 23.23 -0.51
CA GLU A 65 -8.51 24.60 -1.03
C GLU A 65 -9.96 24.98 -1.34
#